data_AF-A0AAU5XA58-F1
#
_entry.id   AF-A0AAU5XA58-F1
#
_cell.length_a   1.000
_cell.length_b   1.000
_cell.length_c   1.000
_cell.angle_alpha   90.00
_cell.angle_beta   90.00
_cell.angle_gamma   90.00
#
_symmetry.space_group_name_H-M   'P 1'
#
loop_
_entity.id
_entity.type
_entity.pdbx_description
1 polymer ?
#
loop_
_entity_poly.entity_id
_entity_poly.type
_entity_poly.pdbx_seq_one_letter_code
_entity_poly.pdbx_strand_id
1 'polypeptide(L)'
;MIPFIIGTALTVTAPPAPPVTTRADYVAARLARDPVFITDLAPRAITARDAARVRTAIKRMPVPTYLAVVSDTTAENDPQGTPDRLIALLHDKLDRGGVYLVVPPSGIGLTVEQFGTNLPVTAAEREVTFAEPYNAGLARVIERFVDDIRSGQAQQRYEKAYAKDRAGRHPKPYREADDDNDLAQQAGVYSGMGVALLAALWILLVRLRRKSRKSTRIAHGAKSGKTR
;
A
#
# COMPACT_ATOMS: atom_id res chain seq x y z
N MET A 1 31.95 -75.08 -28.22
CA MET A 1 31.57 -75.25 -26.81
C MET A 1 32.32 -74.20 -26.01
N ILE A 2 31.79 -73.18 -25.34
CA ILE A 2 30.48 -72.62 -24.99
C ILE A 2 30.76 -71.10 -24.81
N PRO A 3 29.86 -70.17 -25.22
CA PRO A 3 30.12 -68.72 -25.15
C PRO A 3 29.87 -68.15 -23.74
N PHE A 4 30.75 -67.26 -23.26
CA PHE A 4 30.47 -66.45 -22.07
C PHE A 4 29.89 -65.10 -22.51
N ILE A 5 28.57 -64.98 -22.38
CA ILE A 5 27.84 -63.73 -22.48
C ILE A 5 27.89 -63.09 -21.08
N ILE A 6 28.72 -62.07 -20.89
CA ILE A 6 28.65 -61.24 -19.68
C ILE A 6 27.74 -60.08 -20.00
N GLY A 7 26.55 -60.10 -19.39
CA GLY A 7 25.51 -59.10 -19.56
C GLY A 7 25.98 -57.71 -19.15
N THR A 8 25.78 -56.75 -20.05
CA THR A 8 25.78 -55.32 -19.77
C THR A 8 24.75 -54.99 -18.69
N ALA A 9 25.22 -54.72 -17.48
CA ALA A 9 24.41 -54.06 -16.46
C ALA A 9 24.28 -52.57 -16.87
N LEU A 10 23.14 -52.21 -17.46
CA LEU A 10 22.73 -50.81 -17.57
C LEU A 10 22.35 -50.33 -16.17
N THR A 11 23.29 -49.71 -15.47
CA THR A 11 22.95 -48.90 -14.30
C THR A 11 22.35 -47.60 -14.82
N VAL A 12 21.02 -47.55 -14.97
CA VAL A 12 20.31 -46.28 -15.12
C VAL A 12 20.32 -45.62 -13.75
N THR A 13 21.25 -44.70 -13.52
CA THR A 13 21.20 -43.76 -12.40
C THR A 13 20.91 -42.37 -12.95
N ALA A 14 19.66 -41.94 -12.82
CA ALA A 14 19.24 -40.55 -12.61
C ALA A 14 17.73 -40.54 -12.30
N PRO A 15 17.20 -39.69 -11.40
CA PRO A 15 17.80 -38.43 -10.97
C PRO A 15 17.89 -38.26 -9.44
N PRO A 16 18.98 -37.70 -8.88
CA PRO A 16 18.79 -36.79 -7.77
C PRO A 16 18.17 -35.52 -8.35
N ALA A 17 16.89 -35.26 -8.08
CA ALA A 17 16.41 -33.89 -8.20
C ALA A 17 17.30 -33.05 -7.28
N PRO A 18 17.96 -31.97 -7.77
CA PRO A 18 18.74 -31.13 -6.88
C PRO A 18 17.80 -30.64 -5.77
N PRO A 19 18.21 -30.65 -4.49
CA PRO A 19 17.50 -29.90 -3.47
C PRO A 19 17.69 -28.42 -3.83
N VAL A 20 16.79 -27.88 -4.64
CA VAL A 20 16.85 -26.47 -5.04
C VAL A 20 16.31 -25.64 -3.87
N THR A 21 17.25 -25.18 -3.04
CA THR A 21 16.99 -24.33 -1.86
C THR A 21 17.18 -22.86 -2.19
N THR A 22 16.96 -22.43 -3.44
CA THR A 22 16.98 -20.99 -3.76
C THR A 22 15.59 -20.39 -3.65
N ARG A 23 15.52 -19.11 -3.28
CA ARG A 23 14.25 -18.38 -3.15
C ARG A 23 13.48 -18.39 -4.46
N ALA A 24 14.14 -18.18 -5.59
CA ALA A 24 13.53 -18.25 -6.92
C ALA A 24 12.85 -19.61 -7.18
N ASP A 25 13.48 -20.73 -6.81
CA ASP A 25 12.87 -22.06 -7.00
C ASP A 25 11.61 -22.24 -6.15
N TYR A 26 11.65 -21.78 -4.89
CA TYR A 26 10.49 -21.82 -4.00
C TYR A 26 9.34 -20.98 -4.55
N VAL A 27 9.63 -19.75 -4.98
CA VAL A 27 8.63 -18.84 -5.56
C VAL A 27 8.09 -19.39 -6.88
N ALA A 28 8.95 -19.89 -7.77
CA ALA A 28 8.53 -20.50 -9.03
C ALA A 28 7.64 -21.73 -8.81
N ALA A 29 7.99 -22.63 -7.89
CA ALA A 29 7.17 -23.79 -7.54
C ALA A 29 5.81 -23.41 -6.95
N ARG A 30 5.70 -22.22 -6.34
CA ARG A 30 4.42 -21.69 -5.86
C ARG A 30 3.63 -21.04 -6.99
N LEU A 31 4.28 -20.24 -7.83
CA LEU A 31 3.70 -19.61 -9.02
C LEU A 31 3.17 -20.62 -10.06
N ALA A 32 3.83 -21.77 -10.17
CA ALA A 32 3.40 -22.85 -11.06
C ALA A 32 2.00 -23.39 -10.69
N ARG A 33 1.64 -23.33 -9.40
CA ARG A 33 0.33 -23.78 -8.87
C ARG A 33 -0.68 -22.64 -8.78
N ASP A 34 -0.22 -21.45 -8.43
CA ASP A 34 -1.05 -20.28 -8.20
C ASP A 34 -0.32 -19.04 -8.76
N PRO A 35 -0.85 -18.35 -9.79
CA PRO A 35 -0.16 -17.25 -10.45
C PRO A 35 0.10 -16.04 -9.54
N VAL A 36 -0.43 -16.02 -8.32
CA VAL A 36 -0.17 -14.97 -7.33
C VAL A 36 0.45 -15.59 -6.08
N PHE A 37 1.75 -15.31 -5.88
CA PHE A 37 2.46 -15.63 -4.66
C PHE A 37 2.52 -14.38 -3.76
N ILE A 38 2.03 -14.49 -2.53
CA ILE A 38 2.16 -13.45 -1.51
C ILE A 38 2.93 -14.03 -0.34
N THR A 39 4.05 -13.39 0.02
CA THR A 39 4.83 -13.78 1.19
C THR A 39 4.03 -13.58 2.49
N ASP A 40 4.17 -14.52 3.40
CA ASP A 40 3.62 -14.51 4.75
C ASP A 40 4.42 -13.63 5.72
N LEU A 41 5.60 -13.14 5.30
CA LEU A 41 6.52 -12.36 6.13
C LEU A 41 6.04 -10.92 6.42
N ALA A 42 4.91 -10.47 5.85
CA ALA A 42 4.38 -9.13 6.10
C ALA A 42 2.85 -9.10 6.39
N PRO A 43 2.36 -9.76 7.46
CA PRO A 43 0.92 -9.83 7.74
C PRO A 43 0.28 -8.45 8.01
N ARG A 44 1.07 -7.49 8.51
CA ARG A 44 0.58 -6.12 8.76
C ARG A 44 0.41 -5.29 7.49
N ALA A 45 1.09 -5.65 6.40
CA ALA A 45 1.06 -4.88 5.16
C ALA A 45 -0.07 -5.31 4.22
N ILE A 46 -0.52 -6.57 4.29
CA ILE A 46 -1.47 -7.14 3.33
C ILE A 46 -2.59 -7.88 4.06
N THR A 47 -3.81 -7.36 3.98
CA THR A 47 -4.99 -8.05 4.50
C THR A 47 -5.46 -9.16 3.55
N ALA A 48 -6.24 -10.13 4.06
CA ALA A 48 -6.85 -11.16 3.21
C ALA A 48 -7.76 -10.56 2.12
N ARG A 49 -8.41 -9.42 2.42
CA ARG A 49 -9.22 -8.67 1.46
C ARG A 49 -8.37 -8.11 0.33
N ASP A 50 -7.20 -7.55 0.65
CA ASP A 50 -6.28 -7.02 -0.36
C ASP A 50 -5.69 -8.13 -1.23
N ALA A 51 -5.33 -9.26 -0.63
CA ALA A 51 -4.89 -10.44 -1.38
C ALA A 51 -5.96 -10.93 -2.38
N ALA A 52 -7.24 -10.95 -1.98
CA ALA A 52 -8.34 -11.32 -2.87
C ALA A 52 -8.56 -10.31 -4.01
N ARG A 53 -8.39 -9.01 -3.73
CA ARG A 53 -8.45 -7.94 -4.74
C ARG A 53 -7.33 -8.07 -5.76
N VAL A 54 -6.09 -8.26 -5.29
CA VAL A 54 -4.91 -8.51 -6.14
C VAL A 54 -5.16 -9.70 -7.07
N ARG A 55 -5.63 -10.83 -6.53
CA ARG A 55 -5.94 -12.03 -7.32
C ARG A 55 -7.02 -11.76 -8.36
N THR A 56 -8.05 -11.00 -8.00
CA THR A 56 -9.11 -10.60 -8.95
C THR A 56 -8.57 -9.69 -10.05
N ALA A 57 -7.69 -8.74 -9.72
CA ALA A 57 -7.08 -7.84 -10.69
C ALA A 57 -6.20 -8.62 -11.68
N ILE A 58 -5.28 -9.47 -11.19
CA ILE A 58 -4.40 -10.29 -12.04
C ILE A 58 -5.19 -11.19 -12.99
N LYS A 59 -6.32 -11.76 -12.54
CA LYS A 59 -7.20 -12.57 -13.41
C LYS A 59 -7.84 -11.79 -14.56
N ARG A 60 -7.90 -10.46 -14.49
CA ARG A 60 -8.44 -9.60 -15.57
C ARG A 60 -7.41 -9.24 -16.62
N MET A 61 -6.14 -9.60 -16.42
CA MET A 61 -5.09 -9.36 -17.40
C MET A 61 -5.39 -10.10 -18.71
N PRO A 62 -5.07 -9.51 -19.87
CA PRO A 62 -5.31 -10.13 -21.17
C PRO A 62 -4.38 -11.31 -21.48
N VAL A 63 -3.32 -11.49 -20.70
CA VAL A 63 -2.29 -12.53 -20.89
C VAL A 63 -1.98 -13.22 -19.56
N PRO A 64 -1.41 -14.44 -19.56
CA PRO A 64 -0.91 -15.09 -18.36
C PRO A 64 0.01 -14.15 -17.59
N THR A 65 -0.28 -13.94 -16.31
CA THR A 65 0.39 -12.94 -15.49
C THR A 65 0.76 -13.56 -14.16
N TYR A 66 2.05 -13.48 -13.81
CA TYR A 66 2.64 -14.08 -12.61
C TYR A 66 3.12 -12.98 -11.67
N LEU A 67 2.56 -12.92 -10.47
CA LEU A 67 2.88 -11.91 -9.47
C LEU A 67 3.55 -12.54 -8.26
N ALA A 68 4.78 -12.11 -7.97
CA ALA A 68 5.49 -12.43 -6.74
C ALA A 68 5.55 -11.20 -5.84
N VAL A 69 4.86 -11.27 -4.70
CA VAL A 69 4.97 -10.27 -3.65
C VAL A 69 6.00 -10.74 -2.63
N VAL A 70 7.15 -10.09 -2.65
CA VAL A 70 8.35 -10.51 -1.92
C VAL A 70 9.00 -9.29 -1.31
N SER A 71 9.39 -9.36 -0.03
CA SER A 71 10.10 -8.25 0.61
C SER A 71 11.43 -7.95 -0.08
N ASP A 72 11.73 -6.66 -0.23
CA ASP A 72 13.03 -6.19 -0.71
C ASP A 72 14.13 -6.80 0.15
N THR A 73 14.98 -7.60 -0.47
CA THR A 73 16.20 -8.09 0.16
C THR A 73 17.34 -7.26 -0.40
N THR A 74 17.61 -6.13 0.23
CA THR A 74 18.81 -5.29 0.04
C THR A 74 20.10 -5.98 0.49
N ALA A 75 20.11 -7.31 0.61
CA ALA A 75 21.29 -8.05 0.98
C ALA A 75 22.28 -7.95 -0.18
N GLU A 76 23.37 -7.20 0.03
CA GLU A 76 24.51 -7.04 -0.90
C GLU A 76 25.11 -8.40 -1.36
N ASN A 77 24.74 -9.50 -0.70
CA ASN A 77 25.18 -10.87 -0.98
C ASN A 77 24.08 -11.79 -1.57
N ASP A 78 22.91 -11.26 -1.97
CA ASP A 78 21.92 -12.05 -2.71
C ASP A 78 22.16 -11.91 -4.23
N PRO A 79 22.70 -12.94 -4.92
CA PRO A 79 22.82 -12.92 -6.38
C PRO A 79 21.47 -12.77 -7.11
N GLN A 80 20.34 -13.02 -6.43
CA GLN A 80 18.96 -12.78 -6.90
C GLN A 80 18.41 -11.39 -6.48
N GLY A 81 19.24 -10.53 -5.89
CA GLY A 81 18.84 -9.37 -5.09
C GLY A 81 18.20 -8.18 -5.80
N THR A 82 18.03 -8.22 -7.13
CA THR A 82 17.22 -7.20 -7.84
C THR A 82 15.94 -7.82 -8.40
N PRO A 83 14.80 -7.10 -8.35
CA PRO A 83 13.54 -7.57 -8.90
C PRO A 83 13.64 -8.08 -10.35
N ASP A 84 14.40 -7.41 -11.22
CA ASP A 84 14.61 -7.82 -12.62
C ASP A 84 15.28 -9.20 -12.73
N ARG A 85 16.34 -9.44 -11.92
CA ARG A 85 17.04 -10.74 -11.91
C ARG A 85 16.13 -11.85 -11.41
N LEU A 86 15.32 -11.56 -10.39
CA LEU A 86 14.33 -12.52 -9.91
C LEU A 86 13.30 -12.84 -11.00
N ILE A 87 12.80 -11.84 -11.73
CA ILE A 87 11.87 -12.06 -12.85
C ILE A 87 12.50 -12.97 -13.92
N ALA A 88 13.73 -12.68 -14.34
CA ALA A 88 14.45 -13.50 -15.31
C ALA A 88 14.59 -14.97 -14.84
N LEU A 89 14.94 -15.18 -13.57
CA LEU A 89 15.02 -16.52 -12.97
C LEU A 89 13.65 -17.20 -12.89
N LEU A 90 12.59 -16.47 -12.55
CA LEU A 90 11.24 -17.02 -12.52
C LEU A 90 10.77 -17.45 -13.91
N HIS A 91 11.07 -16.66 -14.94
CA HIS A 91 10.77 -17.01 -16.32
C HIS A 91 11.53 -18.26 -16.76
N ASP A 92 12.84 -18.34 -16.50
CA ASP A 92 13.66 -19.52 -16.81
C ASP A 92 13.15 -20.80 -16.13
N LYS A 93 12.66 -20.68 -14.89
CA LYS A 93 12.14 -21.82 -14.11
C LYS A 93 10.72 -22.23 -14.48
N LEU A 94 9.87 -21.27 -14.84
CA LEU A 94 8.48 -21.54 -15.21
C LEU A 94 8.35 -21.93 -16.69
N ASP A 95 9.27 -21.47 -17.54
CA ASP A 95 9.30 -21.66 -18.99
C ASP A 95 7.93 -21.35 -19.63
N ARG A 96 7.34 -20.22 -19.20
CA ARG A 96 6.00 -19.78 -19.64
C ARG A 96 6.05 -18.35 -20.13
N GLY A 97 5.52 -18.12 -21.33
CA GLY A 97 5.27 -16.77 -21.83
C GLY A 97 4.19 -16.05 -21.02
N GLY A 98 4.37 -14.74 -20.80
CA GLY A 98 3.46 -13.93 -20.00
C GLY A 98 4.10 -12.66 -19.46
N VAL A 99 3.40 -12.02 -18.53
CA VAL A 99 3.89 -10.86 -17.78
C VAL A 99 4.28 -11.31 -16.38
N TYR A 100 5.46 -10.89 -15.93
CA TYR A 100 6.02 -11.23 -14.63
C TYR A 100 6.17 -9.95 -13.82
N LEU A 101 5.60 -9.94 -12.63
CA LEU A 101 5.60 -8.81 -11.72
C LEU A 101 6.28 -9.23 -10.42
N VAL A 102 7.22 -8.42 -9.98
CA VAL A 102 7.79 -8.48 -8.63
C VAL A 102 7.48 -7.18 -7.94
N VAL A 103 6.94 -7.26 -6.73
CA VAL A 103 6.59 -6.07 -5.96
C VAL A 103 6.80 -6.30 -4.46
N PRO A 104 7.31 -5.30 -3.74
CA PRO A 104 7.36 -5.34 -2.28
C PRO A 104 5.96 -5.36 -1.65
N PRO A 105 5.80 -5.86 -0.41
CA PRO A 105 4.52 -5.84 0.28
C PRO A 105 3.90 -4.44 0.44
N SER A 106 4.73 -3.39 0.43
CA SER A 106 4.28 -1.98 0.46
C SER A 106 3.55 -1.55 -0.82
N GLY A 107 3.79 -2.24 -1.94
CA GLY A 107 3.34 -1.83 -3.27
C GLY A 107 4.25 -0.81 -3.97
N ILE A 108 5.26 -0.26 -3.29
CA ILE A 108 6.22 0.68 -3.88
C ILE A 108 7.35 -0.12 -4.51
N GLY A 109 7.80 0.26 -5.71
CA GLY A 109 8.89 -0.45 -6.40
C GLY A 109 8.39 -1.67 -7.18
N LEU A 110 7.22 -1.53 -7.82
CA LEU A 110 6.73 -2.52 -8.77
C LEU A 110 7.72 -2.62 -9.94
N THR A 111 8.19 -3.83 -10.21
CA THR A 111 9.02 -4.15 -11.37
C THR A 111 8.28 -5.15 -12.26
N VAL A 112 8.34 -4.93 -13.57
CA VAL A 112 7.60 -5.73 -14.54
C VAL A 112 8.45 -6.05 -15.76
N GLU A 113 8.46 -7.33 -16.15
CA GLU A 113 8.94 -7.73 -17.47
C GLU A 113 7.90 -8.58 -18.20
N GLN A 114 8.02 -8.63 -19.52
CA GLN A 114 7.14 -9.42 -20.38
C GLN A 114 7.95 -10.34 -21.29
N PHE A 115 7.48 -11.58 -21.44
CA PHE A 115 8.11 -12.58 -22.28
C PHE A 115 7.08 -13.14 -23.27
N GLY A 116 7.37 -12.99 -24.56
CA GLY A 116 6.48 -13.48 -25.63
C GLY A 116 5.14 -12.72 -25.76
N THR A 117 5.03 -11.53 -25.18
CA THR A 117 3.84 -10.67 -25.31
C THR A 117 4.23 -9.27 -25.74
N ASN A 118 3.26 -8.47 -26.22
CA ASN A 118 3.47 -7.09 -26.64
C ASN A 118 2.44 -6.17 -25.96
N LEU A 119 2.66 -5.91 -24.68
CA LEU A 119 1.83 -5.01 -23.89
C LEU A 119 2.65 -3.77 -23.49
N PRO A 120 2.01 -2.63 -23.20
CA PRO A 120 2.72 -1.43 -22.75
C PRO A 120 3.10 -1.51 -21.26
N VAL A 121 3.74 -2.61 -20.83
CA VAL A 121 4.04 -2.89 -19.41
C VAL A 121 4.95 -1.85 -18.78
N THR A 122 5.99 -1.41 -19.49
CA THR A 122 6.92 -0.38 -19.00
C THR A 122 6.24 0.97 -18.83
N ALA A 123 5.29 1.31 -19.71
CA ALA A 123 4.53 2.55 -19.57
C ALA A 123 3.59 2.49 -18.36
N ALA A 124 2.94 1.35 -18.14
CA ALA A 124 2.03 1.15 -17.01
C ALA A 124 2.77 1.11 -15.66
N GLU A 125 3.93 0.44 -15.61
CA GLU A 125 4.82 0.43 -14.44
C GLU A 125 5.24 1.84 -14.05
N ARG A 126 5.71 2.63 -15.02
CA ARG A 126 6.09 4.02 -14.80
C ARG A 126 4.90 4.88 -14.41
N GLU A 127 3.75 4.70 -15.04
CA GLU A 127 2.54 5.42 -14.69
C GLU A 127 2.21 5.25 -13.21
N VAL A 128 2.13 4.01 -12.75
CA VAL A 128 1.80 3.68 -11.36
C VAL A 128 2.84 4.29 -10.41
N THR A 129 4.11 4.22 -10.78
CA THR A 129 5.22 4.80 -10.00
C THR A 129 5.09 6.31 -9.79
N PHE A 130 4.63 7.05 -10.80
CA PHE A 130 4.48 8.52 -10.71
C PHE A 130 3.08 8.97 -10.29
N ALA A 131 2.06 8.15 -10.50
CA ALA A 131 0.66 8.53 -10.28
C ALA A 131 0.15 8.17 -8.89
N GLU A 132 0.64 7.06 -8.31
CA GLU A 132 0.17 6.59 -7.02
C GLU A 132 1.04 7.15 -5.87
N PRO A 133 0.42 7.55 -4.75
CA PRO A 133 1.18 7.95 -3.57
C PRO A 133 1.88 6.75 -2.92
N TYR A 134 2.93 7.04 -2.14
CA TYR A 134 3.71 5.99 -1.46
C TYR A 134 2.87 5.07 -0.55
N ASN A 135 1.74 5.54 -0.03
CA ASN A 135 0.85 4.76 0.84
C ASN A 135 -0.39 4.20 0.12
N ALA A 136 -0.39 4.09 -1.22
CA ALA A 136 -1.50 3.52 -1.99
C ALA A 136 -1.82 2.06 -1.62
N GLY A 137 -0.80 1.31 -1.21
CA GLY A 137 -0.90 -0.10 -0.86
C GLY A 137 -0.95 -1.02 -2.08
N LEU A 138 -0.57 -2.29 -1.86
CA LEU A 138 -0.38 -3.30 -2.91
C LEU A 138 -1.60 -3.49 -3.82
N ALA A 139 -2.79 -3.67 -3.25
CA ALA A 139 -3.98 -3.95 -4.04
C ALA A 139 -4.30 -2.81 -5.02
N ARG A 140 -4.10 -1.56 -4.59
CA ARG A 140 -4.36 -0.37 -5.41
C ARG A 140 -3.36 -0.26 -6.57
N VAL A 141 -2.08 -0.46 -6.28
CA VAL A 141 -0.99 -0.47 -7.25
C VAL A 141 -1.26 -1.49 -8.36
N ILE A 142 -1.60 -2.74 -7.98
CA ILE A 142 -1.87 -3.80 -8.95
C ILE A 142 -3.15 -3.55 -9.74
N GLU A 143 -4.23 -3.09 -9.10
CA GLU A 143 -5.47 -2.73 -9.80
C GLU A 143 -5.22 -1.62 -10.85
N ARG A 144 -4.47 -0.57 -10.46
CA ARG A 144 -4.14 0.54 -11.37
C ARG A 144 -3.30 0.07 -12.55
N PHE A 145 -2.28 -0.74 -12.29
CA PHE A 145 -1.46 -1.34 -13.35
C PHE A 145 -2.31 -2.11 -14.35
N VAL A 146 -3.18 -3.00 -13.87
CA VAL A 146 -4.06 -3.81 -14.74
C VAL A 146 -5.02 -2.92 -15.53
N ASP A 147 -5.60 -1.90 -14.91
CA ASP A 147 -6.49 -0.95 -15.59
C ASP A 147 -5.77 -0.15 -16.68
N ASP A 148 -4.52 0.21 -16.47
CA ASP A 148 -3.69 0.90 -17.46
C ASP A 148 -3.38 0.01 -18.68
N ILE A 149 -3.03 -1.25 -18.44
CA ILE A 149 -2.84 -2.24 -19.51
C ILE A 149 -4.13 -2.43 -20.32
N ARG A 150 -5.27 -2.59 -19.64
CA ARG A 150 -6.56 -2.85 -20.29
C ARG A 150 -7.13 -1.65 -21.02
N SER A 151 -6.88 -0.45 -20.52
CA SER A 151 -7.38 0.78 -21.15
C SER A 151 -6.57 1.20 -22.38
N GLY A 152 -5.34 0.70 -22.52
CA GLY A 152 -4.41 1.14 -23.57
C GLY A 152 -3.91 2.58 -23.40
N GLN A 153 -4.18 3.21 -22.26
CA GLN A 153 -3.83 4.62 -21.98
C GLN A 153 -2.56 4.79 -21.16
N ALA A 154 -1.84 3.70 -20.86
CA ALA A 154 -0.68 3.69 -19.99
C ALA A 154 0.34 4.80 -20.32
N GLN A 155 0.70 4.95 -21.61
CA GLN A 155 1.66 5.97 -22.04
C GLN A 155 1.17 7.40 -21.79
N GLN A 156 -0.07 7.70 -22.18
CA GLN A 156 -0.64 9.04 -22.01
C GLN A 156 -0.79 9.41 -20.52
N ARG A 157 -1.18 8.44 -19.70
CA ARG A 157 -1.33 8.63 -18.24
C ARG A 157 0.02 8.81 -17.56
N TYR A 158 1.04 8.03 -17.96
CA TYR A 158 2.42 8.21 -17.52
C TYR A 158 2.93 9.62 -17.83
N GLU A 159 2.79 10.09 -19.08
CA GLU A 159 3.25 11.43 -19.47
C GLU A 159 2.58 12.53 -18.63
N LYS A 160 1.29 12.39 -18.36
CA LYS A 160 0.54 13.32 -17.50
C LYS A 160 1.01 13.27 -16.05
N ALA A 161 1.27 12.08 -15.50
CA ALA A 161 1.78 11.91 -14.14
C ALA A 161 3.18 12.50 -14.02
N TYR A 162 4.07 12.17 -14.96
CA TYR A 162 5.43 12.66 -15.03
C TYR A 162 5.51 14.20 -15.18
N ALA A 163 4.64 14.80 -16.01
CA ALA A 163 4.58 16.25 -16.14
C ALA A 163 4.13 16.96 -14.85
N LYS A 164 3.27 16.33 -14.05
CA LYS A 164 2.89 16.86 -12.73
C LYS A 164 4.05 16.75 -11.74
N ASP A 165 4.72 15.60 -11.71
CA ASP A 165 5.87 15.36 -10.85
C ASP A 165 7.01 16.35 -11.12
N ARG A 166 7.38 16.56 -12.40
CA ARG A 166 8.34 17.61 -12.79
C ARG A 166 7.93 19.02 -12.41
N ALA A 167 6.62 19.29 -12.29
CA ALA A 167 6.10 20.56 -11.82
C ALA A 167 6.01 20.64 -10.27
N GLY A 168 6.63 19.70 -9.54
CA GLY A 168 6.60 19.62 -8.08
C GLY A 168 5.23 19.22 -7.50
N ARG A 169 4.32 18.69 -8.33
CA ARG A 169 2.98 18.28 -7.91
C ARG A 169 2.94 16.77 -7.69
N HIS A 170 3.53 16.33 -6.58
CA HIS A 170 3.51 14.93 -6.18
C HIS A 170 2.10 14.48 -5.75
N PRO A 171 1.74 13.21 -5.95
CA PRO A 171 0.48 12.66 -5.44
C PRO A 171 0.44 12.76 -3.91
N LYS A 172 -0.67 13.27 -3.38
CA LYS A 172 -0.87 13.36 -1.93
C LYS A 172 -1.09 11.96 -1.36
N PRO A 173 -0.56 11.65 -0.16
CA PRO A 173 -0.86 10.40 0.50
C PRO A 173 -2.37 10.24 0.69
N TYR A 174 -2.86 9.01 0.59
CA TYR A 174 -4.21 8.69 1.00
C TYR A 174 -4.36 9.02 2.49
N ARG A 175 -5.50 9.61 2.87
CA ARG A 175 -5.82 9.80 4.28
C ARG A 175 -6.03 8.44 4.92
N GLU A 176 -5.24 8.14 5.95
CA GLU A 176 -5.49 6.99 6.81
C GLU A 176 -6.74 7.29 7.64
N ALA A 177 -7.62 6.30 7.81
CA ALA A 177 -8.88 6.49 8.52
C ALA A 177 -8.69 6.91 9.99
N ASP A 178 -7.49 6.74 10.54
CA ASP A 178 -7.14 7.14 11.90
C ASP A 178 -6.97 8.67 12.07
N ASP A 179 -6.60 9.41 11.01
CA ASP A 179 -6.45 10.88 11.06
C ASP A 179 -7.79 11.59 11.33
N ASP A 180 -8.91 11.04 10.85
CA ASP A 180 -10.25 11.62 11.05
C ASP A 180 -10.67 11.53 12.52
N ASN A 181 -10.25 10.49 13.23
CA ASN A 181 -10.51 10.33 14.66
C ASN A 181 -9.66 11.30 15.50
N ASP A 182 -8.43 11.59 15.11
CA ASP A 182 -7.57 12.54 15.81
C ASP A 182 -8.04 13.99 15.58
N LEU A 183 -8.48 14.35 14.37
CA LEU A 183 -9.07 15.67 14.10
C LEU A 183 -10.43 15.84 14.79
N ALA A 184 -11.27 14.81 14.84
CA ALA A 184 -12.53 14.85 15.56
C ALA A 184 -12.33 14.93 17.08
N GLN A 185 -11.35 14.20 17.63
CA GLN A 185 -10.97 14.30 19.05
C GLN A 185 -10.36 15.68 19.37
N GLN A 186 -9.48 16.20 18.51
CA GLN A 186 -8.85 17.50 18.71
C GLN A 186 -9.87 18.65 18.57
N ALA A 187 -10.81 18.57 17.62
CA ALA A 187 -11.93 19.51 17.51
C ALA A 187 -12.89 19.42 18.72
N GLY A 188 -13.09 18.22 19.28
CA GLY A 188 -13.82 18.02 20.53
C GLY A 188 -13.17 18.70 21.73
N VAL A 189 -11.84 18.65 21.83
CA VAL A 189 -11.07 19.33 22.89
C VAL A 189 -11.14 20.85 22.77
N TYR A 190 -10.98 21.42 21.57
CA TYR A 190 -11.04 22.88 21.37
C TYR A 190 -12.46 23.46 21.50
N SER A 191 -13.49 22.72 21.09
CA SER A 191 -14.89 23.15 21.25
C SER A 191 -15.35 23.12 22.71
N GLY A 192 -14.90 22.14 23.51
CA GLY A 192 -15.20 22.07 24.94
C GLY A 192 -14.61 23.23 25.75
N MET A 193 -13.39 23.67 25.42
CA MET A 193 -12.73 24.80 26.08
C MET A 193 -13.43 26.14 25.83
N GLY A 194 -13.94 26.37 24.62
CA GLY A 194 -14.68 27.59 24.29
C GLY A 194 -15.99 27.74 25.09
N VAL A 195 -16.75 26.64 25.23
CA VAL A 195 -18.01 26.63 25.99
C VAL A 195 -17.78 26.83 27.49
N ALA A 196 -16.74 26.20 28.05
CA ALA A 196 -16.41 26.35 29.47
C ALA A 196 -16.00 27.78 29.83
N LEU A 197 -15.21 28.44 28.99
CA LEU A 197 -14.79 29.83 29.19
C LEU A 197 -15.97 30.80 29.10
N LEU A 198 -16.87 30.62 28.13
CA LEU A 198 -18.08 31.44 28.00
C LEU A 198 -19.03 31.26 29.19
N ALA A 199 -19.22 30.03 29.67
CA ALA A 199 -20.03 29.76 30.86
C ALA A 199 -19.43 30.39 32.13
N ALA A 200 -18.11 30.28 32.33
CA ALA A 200 -17.42 30.90 33.45
C ALA A 200 -17.52 32.45 33.42
N LEU A 201 -17.36 33.05 32.24
CA LEU A 201 -17.50 34.50 32.04
C LEU A 201 -18.92 34.97 32.34
N TRP A 202 -19.94 34.22 31.89
CA TRP A 202 -21.34 34.54 32.16
C TRP A 202 -21.66 34.47 33.67
N ILE A 203 -21.20 33.42 34.36
CA ILE A 203 -21.37 33.28 35.82
C ILE A 203 -20.71 34.45 36.56
N LEU A 204 -19.51 34.86 36.14
CA LEU A 204 -18.79 35.99 36.72
C LEU A 204 -19.55 37.30 36.52
N LEU A 205 -20.05 37.57 35.30
CA LEU A 205 -20.86 38.75 34.98
C LEU A 205 -22.15 38.80 35.80
N VAL A 206 -22.83 37.66 35.97
CA VAL A 206 -24.05 37.58 36.80
C VAL A 206 -23.74 37.87 38.27
N ARG A 207 -22.62 37.35 38.80
CA ARG A 207 -22.19 37.64 40.19
C ARG A 207 -21.85 39.12 40.40
N LEU A 208 -21.13 39.74 39.46
CA LEU A 208 -20.77 41.16 39.53
C LEU A 208 -22.00 42.07 39.46
N ARG A 209 -22.97 41.76 38.59
CA ARG A 209 -24.24 42.50 38.51
C ARG A 209 -25.09 42.37 39.77
N ARG A 210 -25.09 41.20 40.43
CA ARG A 210 -25.81 41.02 41.71
C ARG A 210 -25.16 41.78 42.86
N LYS A 211 -23.83 41.93 42.87
CA LYS A 211 -23.11 42.70 43.91
C LYS A 211 -23.39 44.21 43.78
N SER A 212 -23.49 44.74 42.56
CA SER A 212 -23.80 46.15 42.31
C SER A 212 -25.21 46.57 42.73
N ARG A 213 -26.19 45.66 42.69
CA ARG A 213 -27.59 45.97 43.10
C ARG A 213 -27.79 46.01 44.62
N LYS A 214 -26.85 45.48 45.41
CA LYS A 214 -26.91 45.57 46.88
C LYS A 214 -26.38 46.91 47.41
N SER A 215 -25.63 47.68 46.62
CA SER A 215 -25.07 48.96 47.08
C SER A 215 -26.02 50.15 46.93
N THR A 216 -27.05 50.05 46.09
CA THR A 216 -27.97 51.17 45.82
C THR A 216 -29.20 51.21 46.74
N ARG A 217 -29.41 50.19 47.59
CA ARG A 217 -30.54 50.16 48.54
C ARG A 217 -30.26 50.77 49.91
N ILE A 218 -29.01 51.16 50.20
CA ILE A 218 -28.68 51.86 51.47
C ILE A 218 -28.68 53.40 51.29
N ALA A 219 -28.71 53.92 50.05
CA ALA A 219 -28.64 55.36 49.79
C ALA A 219 -30.01 56.06 49.59
N HIS A 220 -31.14 55.34 49.67
CA HIS A 220 -32.48 55.93 49.45
C HIS A 220 -33.39 55.98 50.70
N GLY A 221 -32.84 55.69 51.88
CA GLY A 221 -33.59 55.69 53.15
C GLY A 221 -33.36 56.89 54.06
N ALA A 222 -32.61 57.92 53.64
CA ALA A 222 -32.22 59.02 54.51
C ALA A 222 -32.44 60.39 53.86
N LYS A 223 -33.71 60.79 53.69
CA LYS A 223 -34.14 62.21 53.62
C LYS A 223 -35.67 62.32 53.49
N SER A 224 -36.38 62.26 54.61
CA SER A 224 -37.56 63.10 54.82
C SER A 224 -37.97 63.00 56.30
N GLY A 225 -37.77 64.10 57.03
CA GLY A 225 -38.12 64.16 58.44
C GLY A 225 -37.48 65.34 59.16
N LYS A 226 -37.75 66.59 58.74
CA LYS A 226 -37.73 67.75 59.65
C LYS A 226 -38.35 69.01 59.04
N THR A 227 -38.95 69.79 59.94
CA THR A 227 -39.57 71.13 59.80
C THR A 227 -41.01 71.09 59.29
N ARG A 228 -42.01 71.68 59.96
CA ARG A 228 -42.06 72.46 61.21
C ARG A 228 -43.50 72.44 61.71
#